data_AF-A0AAD0JK79-F1
#
_entry.id   AF-A0AAD0JK79-F1
#
_cell.length_a   1.000
_cell.length_b   1.000
_cell.length_c   1.000
_cell.angle_alpha   90.00
_cell.angle_beta   90.00
_cell.angle_gamma   90.00
#
_symmetry.space_group_name_H-M   'P 1'
#
loop_
_entity.id
_entity.type
_entity.pdbx_description
1 polymer ?
#
loop_
_entity_poly.entity_id
_entity_poly.type
_entity_poly.pdbx_seq_one_letter_code
_entity_poly.pdbx_strand_id
1 'polypeptide(L)'
;MIRALIVAILLLLAVVVWQRGSVSSAHRAADQAASSRDAMEGERDAARAEADAVAVTLKAERGSAAAANALASQYEKEKSDAQKASDRLVADLRAGNQRLHQRWQASVATAELSAAAAAASQPDGRADDRIESAGRAVGAAAQCDAQVRGLQAYALLCSGGAR
;
A
#
# COMPACT_ATOMS: atom_id res chain seq x y z
N MET A 1 24.18 38.04 85.69
CA MET A 1 24.55 36.72 85.11
C MET A 1 23.34 35.97 84.54
N ILE A 2 22.26 35.77 85.30
CA ILE A 2 21.05 35.05 84.85
C ILE A 2 20.40 35.67 83.59
N ARG A 3 20.27 37.01 83.53
CA ARG A 3 19.66 37.71 82.37
C ARG A 3 20.46 37.52 81.07
N ALA A 4 21.79 37.50 81.13
CA ALA A 4 22.64 37.30 79.96
C ALA A 4 22.55 35.86 79.43
N LEU A 5 22.45 34.87 80.33
CA LEU A 5 22.23 33.47 79.97
C LEU A 5 20.88 33.25 79.29
N ILE A 6 19.82 33.90 79.79
CA ILE A 6 18.49 33.81 79.16
C ILE A 6 18.52 34.36 77.73
N VAL A 7 19.16 35.52 77.51
CA VAL A 7 19.29 36.10 76.17
C VAL A 7 20.10 35.19 75.24
N ALA A 8 21.21 34.61 75.71
CA ALA A 8 22.01 33.69 74.93
C ALA A 8 21.23 32.42 74.53
N ILE A 9 20.43 31.87 75.44
CA ILE A 9 19.58 30.71 75.16
C ILE A 9 18.51 31.06 74.12
N LEU A 10 17.87 32.23 74.24
CA LEU A 10 16.87 32.67 73.26
C LEU A 10 17.47 32.86 71.86
N LEU A 11 18.68 33.40 71.76
CA LEU A 11 19.40 33.55 70.49
C LEU A 11 19.74 32.19 69.87
N LEU A 12 20.21 31.23 70.68
CA LEU A 12 20.48 29.87 70.19
C LEU A 12 19.21 29.16 69.71
N LEU A 13 18.09 29.32 70.42
CA LEU A 13 16.80 28.78 70.00
C LEU A 13 16.33 29.41 68.68
N ALA A 14 16.50 30.72 68.50
CA ALA A 14 16.17 31.40 67.25
C ALA A 14 17.01 30.87 66.08
N VAL A 15 18.30 30.62 66.27
CA VAL A 15 19.19 30.04 65.24
C VAL A 15 18.77 28.61 64.89
N VAL A 16 18.44 27.78 65.88
CA VAL A 16 18.00 26.39 65.65
C VAL A 16 16.67 26.35 64.89
N VAL A 17 15.72 27.23 65.20
CA VAL A 17 14.46 27.35 64.47
C VAL A 17 14.69 27.82 63.04
N TRP A 18 15.57 28.80 62.83
CA TRP A 18 15.91 29.29 61.50
C TRP A 18 16.60 28.22 60.64
N GLN A 19 17.56 27.48 61.19
CA GLN A 19 18.24 26.38 60.50
C GLN A 19 17.31 25.22 60.15
N ARG A 20 16.37 24.88 61.03
CA ARG A 20 15.35 23.87 60.72
C ARG A 20 14.36 24.35 59.65
N GLY A 21 13.99 25.63 59.68
CA GLY A 21 13.17 26.27 58.66
C GLY A 21 13.83 26.26 57.27
N SER A 22 15.13 26.61 57.20
CA SER A 22 15.88 26.64 55.93
C SER A 22 16.12 25.25 55.34
N VAL A 23 16.42 24.25 56.17
CA VAL A 23 16.58 22.86 55.70
C VAL A 23 15.25 22.26 55.24
N SER A 24 14.15 22.50 55.97
CA SER A 24 12.83 22.01 55.55
C SER A 24 12.33 22.66 54.26
N SER A 25 12.63 23.95 54.04
CA SER A 25 12.32 24.62 52.78
C SER A 25 13.18 24.13 51.62
N ALA A 26 14.48 23.84 51.86
CA ALA A 26 15.35 23.24 50.86
C ALA A 26 14.88 21.83 50.43
N HIS A 27 14.45 20.98 51.37
CA HIS A 27 13.88 19.67 51.03
C HIS A 27 12.60 19.80 50.22
N ARG A 28 11.67 20.69 50.62
CA ARG A 28 10.44 20.93 49.84
C ARG A 28 10.73 21.43 48.43
N ALA A 29 11.73 22.30 48.25
CA ALA A 29 12.14 22.77 46.94
C ALA A 29 12.74 21.64 46.09
N ALA A 30 13.54 20.76 46.69
CA ALA A 30 14.09 19.58 46.01
C ALA A 30 12.99 18.59 45.62
N ASP A 31 12.03 18.32 46.51
CA ASP A 31 10.89 17.44 46.24
C ASP A 31 9.96 18.02 45.15
N GLN A 32 9.76 19.34 45.15
CA GLN A 32 8.99 20.02 44.11
C GLN A 32 9.71 19.98 42.75
N ALA A 33 11.03 20.14 42.74
CA ALA A 33 11.82 19.99 41.53
C ALA A 33 11.78 18.54 41.01
N ALA A 34 11.91 17.55 41.89
CA ALA A 34 11.82 16.13 41.53
C ALA A 34 10.45 15.78 40.94
N SER A 35 9.36 16.13 41.64
CA SER A 35 8.00 15.89 41.14
C SER A 35 7.70 16.60 39.83
N SER A 36 8.22 17.82 39.61
CA SER A 36 8.09 18.50 38.32
C SER A 36 8.83 17.78 37.19
N ARG A 37 10.01 17.21 37.47
CA ARG A 37 10.76 16.43 36.49
C ARG A 37 10.05 15.12 36.17
N ASP A 38 9.55 14.43 37.18
CA ASP A 38 8.81 13.18 37.01
C ASP A 38 7.53 13.41 36.19
N ALA A 39 6.83 14.52 36.43
CA ALA A 39 5.67 14.92 35.63
C ALA A 39 6.05 15.17 34.16
N MET A 40 7.12 15.93 33.90
CA MET A 40 7.61 16.20 32.54
C MET A 40 8.11 14.93 31.83
N GLU A 41 8.74 14.02 32.55
CA GLU A 41 9.16 12.73 32.02
C GLU A 41 7.94 11.86 31.68
N GLY A 42 6.92 11.84 32.54
CA GLY A 42 5.65 11.17 32.28
C GLY A 42 4.91 11.72 31.06
N GLU A 43 4.82 13.05 30.92
CA GLU A 43 4.22 13.70 29.75
C GLU A 43 4.98 13.39 28.46
N ARG A 44 6.32 13.43 28.51
CA ARG A 44 7.17 13.08 27.37
C ARG A 44 6.97 11.63 26.96
N ASP A 45 6.94 10.72 27.91
CA ASP A 45 6.84 9.29 27.64
C ASP A 45 5.43 8.94 27.12
N ALA A 46 4.39 9.61 27.62
CA ALA A 46 3.04 9.54 27.07
C ALA A 46 2.99 10.05 25.61
N ALA A 47 3.56 11.23 25.34
CA ALA A 47 3.61 11.79 23.99
C ALA A 47 4.40 10.90 23.02
N ARG A 48 5.48 10.26 23.47
CA ARG A 48 6.23 9.28 22.67
C ARG A 48 5.41 8.03 22.39
N ALA A 49 4.70 7.50 23.38
CA ALA A 49 3.83 6.34 23.18
C ALA A 49 2.71 6.64 22.17
N GLU A 50 2.11 7.83 22.22
CA GLU A 50 1.13 8.28 21.23
C GLU A 50 1.74 8.41 19.83
N ALA A 51 2.92 9.03 19.73
CA ALA A 51 3.62 9.19 18.45
C ALA A 51 4.01 7.83 17.83
N ASP A 52 4.49 6.89 18.64
CA ASP A 52 4.83 5.54 18.20
C ASP A 52 3.58 4.78 17.75
N ALA A 53 2.46 4.91 18.46
CA ALA A 53 1.19 4.31 18.06
C ALA A 53 0.74 4.85 16.68
N VAL A 54 0.80 6.16 16.47
CA VAL A 54 0.46 6.80 15.19
C VAL A 54 1.46 6.40 14.09
N ALA A 55 2.75 6.28 14.40
CA ALA A 55 3.75 5.86 13.43
C ALA A 55 3.52 4.41 12.95
N VAL A 56 3.11 3.52 13.86
CA VAL A 56 2.75 2.14 13.53
C VAL A 56 1.53 2.09 12.61
N THR A 57 0.45 2.81 12.93
CA THR A 57 -0.76 2.82 12.09
C THR A 57 -0.46 3.42 10.72
N LEU A 58 0.23 4.56 10.66
CA LEU A 58 0.60 5.21 9.41
C LEU A 58 1.50 4.32 8.53
N LYS A 59 2.43 3.56 9.14
CA LYS A 59 3.27 2.62 8.41
C LYS A 59 2.44 1.48 7.80
N ALA A 60 1.48 0.94 8.56
CA ALA A 60 0.57 -0.08 8.07
C ALA A 60 -0.30 0.45 6.91
N GLU A 61 -0.88 1.64 7.05
CA GLU A 61 -1.67 2.29 6.00
C GLU A 61 -0.86 2.54 4.74
N ARG A 62 0.36 3.08 4.87
CA ARG A 62 1.26 3.31 3.73
C ARG A 62 1.67 2.00 3.06
N GLY A 63 1.91 0.94 3.84
CA GLY A 63 2.20 -0.39 3.31
C GLY A 63 1.04 -0.95 2.49
N SER A 64 -0.18 -0.84 3.00
CA SER A 64 -1.40 -1.25 2.30
C SER A 64 -1.61 -0.45 1.01
N ALA A 65 -1.48 0.88 1.07
CA ALA A 65 -1.58 1.75 -0.10
C ALA A 65 -0.52 1.45 -1.17
N ALA A 66 0.73 1.19 -0.76
CA ALA A 66 1.79 0.81 -1.68
C ALA A 66 1.50 -0.53 -2.39
N ALA A 67 1.01 -1.53 -1.64
CA ALA A 67 0.62 -2.82 -2.20
C ALA A 67 -0.55 -2.70 -3.19
N ALA A 68 -1.57 -1.90 -2.86
CA ALA A 68 -2.70 -1.63 -3.74
C ALA A 68 -2.26 -0.91 -5.03
N ASN A 69 -1.38 0.10 -4.91
CA ASN A 69 -0.85 0.82 -6.06
C ASN A 69 0.01 -0.07 -6.97
N ALA A 70 0.83 -0.96 -6.39
CA ALA A 70 1.62 -1.92 -7.15
C ALA A 70 0.72 -2.90 -7.93
N LEU A 71 -0.36 -3.39 -7.29
CA LEU A 71 -1.33 -4.27 -7.94
C LEU A 71 -2.05 -3.55 -9.10
N ALA A 72 -2.49 -2.31 -8.89
CA ALA A 72 -3.12 -1.51 -9.95
C ALA A 72 -2.17 -1.29 -11.14
N SER A 73 -0.90 -0.95 -10.87
CA SER A 73 0.10 -0.79 -11.92
C SER A 73 0.37 -2.09 -12.68
N GLN A 74 0.37 -3.23 -11.99
CA GLN A 74 0.55 -4.53 -12.64
C GLN A 74 -0.64 -4.86 -13.54
N TYR A 75 -1.86 -4.64 -13.06
CA TYR A 75 -3.07 -4.87 -13.85
C TYR A 75 -3.10 -4.04 -15.15
N GLU A 76 -2.78 -2.74 -15.08
CA GLU A 76 -2.73 -1.90 -16.28
C GLU A 76 -1.64 -2.34 -17.26
N LYS A 77 -0.50 -2.79 -16.74
CA LYS A 77 0.57 -3.35 -17.58
C LYS A 77 0.09 -4.62 -18.28
N GLU A 78 -0.51 -5.57 -17.55
CA GLU A 78 -1.01 -6.82 -18.12
C GLU A 78 -2.07 -6.57 -19.19
N LYS A 79 -2.95 -5.58 -19.00
CA LYS A 79 -3.93 -5.16 -20.01
C LYS A 79 -3.27 -4.63 -21.28
N SER A 80 -2.27 -3.75 -21.14
CA SER A 80 -1.48 -3.25 -22.28
C SER A 80 -0.74 -4.39 -23.00
N ASP A 81 -0.13 -5.30 -22.24
CA ASP A 81 0.65 -6.41 -22.80
C ASP A 81 -0.26 -7.41 -23.52
N ALA A 82 -1.47 -7.67 -23.01
CA ALA A 82 -2.49 -8.47 -23.68
C ALA A 82 -2.89 -7.86 -25.04
N GLN A 83 -3.06 -6.53 -25.12
CA GLN A 83 -3.34 -5.84 -26.38
C GLN A 83 -2.18 -6.00 -27.37
N LYS A 84 -0.93 -5.73 -26.94
CA LYS A 84 0.26 -5.87 -27.79
C LYS A 84 0.46 -7.30 -28.27
N ALA A 85 0.17 -8.30 -27.44
CA ALA A 85 0.26 -9.70 -27.81
C ALA A 85 -0.80 -10.06 -28.88
N SER A 86 -2.02 -9.55 -28.75
CA SER A 86 -3.07 -9.70 -29.76
C SER A 86 -2.69 -9.03 -31.08
N ASP A 87 -2.18 -7.80 -31.04
CA ASP A 87 -1.75 -7.07 -32.24
C ASP A 87 -0.60 -7.79 -32.95
N ARG A 88 0.37 -8.32 -32.20
CA ARG A 88 1.46 -9.13 -32.74
C ARG A 88 0.94 -10.42 -33.38
N LEU A 89 0.01 -11.12 -32.73
CA LEU A 89 -0.61 -12.33 -33.28
C LEU A 89 -1.30 -12.03 -34.63
N VAL A 90 -2.05 -10.94 -34.73
CA VAL A 90 -2.68 -10.50 -35.98
C VAL A 90 -1.65 -10.22 -37.07
N ALA A 91 -0.55 -9.53 -36.73
CA ALA A 91 0.54 -9.27 -37.66
C ALA A 91 1.22 -10.55 -38.15
N ASP A 92 1.50 -11.50 -37.25
CA ASP A 92 2.12 -12.79 -37.58
C ASP A 92 1.21 -13.66 -38.45
N LEU A 93 -0.10 -13.61 -38.24
CA LEU A 93 -1.09 -14.27 -39.09
C LEU A 93 -1.14 -13.66 -40.50
N ARG A 94 -1.07 -12.32 -40.63
CA ARG A 94 -1.03 -11.62 -41.94
C ARG A 94 0.27 -11.89 -42.70
N ALA A 95 1.41 -11.94 -42.00
CA ALA A 95 2.70 -12.28 -42.57
C ALA A 95 2.84 -13.78 -42.91
N GLY A 96 1.90 -14.62 -42.46
CA GLY A 96 1.96 -16.07 -42.64
C GLY A 96 2.99 -16.78 -41.74
N ASN A 97 3.55 -16.07 -40.76
CA ASN A 97 4.47 -16.62 -39.74
C ASN A 97 3.73 -17.60 -38.81
N GLN A 98 2.43 -17.40 -38.62
CA GLN A 98 1.56 -18.32 -37.91
C GLN A 98 0.38 -18.75 -38.77
N ARG A 99 -0.24 -19.88 -38.39
CA ARG A 99 -1.43 -20.41 -39.05
C ARG A 99 -2.50 -20.75 -38.03
N LEU A 100 -3.74 -20.31 -38.30
CA LEU A 100 -4.90 -20.72 -37.51
C LEU A 100 -5.12 -22.22 -37.59
N HIS A 101 -5.67 -22.83 -36.55
CA HIS A 101 -5.94 -24.27 -36.52
C HIS A 101 -6.92 -24.70 -37.64
N GLN A 102 -6.78 -25.93 -38.16
CA GLN A 102 -7.57 -26.48 -39.27
C GLN A 102 -9.09 -26.31 -39.12
N ARG A 103 -9.65 -26.43 -37.90
CA ARG A 103 -11.08 -26.16 -37.65
C ARG A 103 -11.52 -24.72 -37.92
N TRP A 104 -10.63 -23.75 -37.71
CA TRP A 104 -10.86 -22.35 -38.07
C TRP A 104 -10.62 -22.12 -39.56
N GLN A 105 -9.76 -22.95 -40.18
CA GLN A 105 -9.58 -23.04 -41.63
C GLN A 105 -10.70 -23.82 -42.35
N ALA A 106 -11.50 -24.66 -41.70
CA ALA A 106 -12.54 -25.46 -42.37
C ALA A 106 -13.71 -24.59 -42.89
N SER A 107 -13.86 -23.38 -42.33
CA SER A 107 -14.66 -22.31 -42.94
C SER A 107 -14.10 -21.84 -44.30
N VAL A 108 -12.79 -22.05 -44.55
CA VAL A 108 -12.12 -21.84 -45.85
C VAL A 108 -12.47 -22.95 -46.82
N ALA A 109 -12.57 -24.21 -46.39
CA ALA A 109 -13.00 -25.30 -47.29
C ALA A 109 -14.46 -25.16 -47.76
N THR A 110 -15.34 -24.58 -46.94
CA THR A 110 -16.68 -24.14 -47.37
C THR A 110 -16.65 -22.79 -48.09
N ALA A 111 -15.64 -21.95 -47.83
CA ALA A 111 -15.38 -20.76 -48.64
C ALA A 111 -14.89 -21.10 -50.04
N GLU A 112 -14.19 -22.20 -50.29
CA GLU A 112 -13.80 -22.66 -51.65
C GLU A 112 -15.05 -23.06 -52.46
N LEU A 113 -16.04 -23.70 -51.81
CA LEU A 113 -17.35 -23.98 -52.41
C LEU A 113 -18.14 -22.70 -52.69
N SER A 114 -17.98 -21.69 -51.82
CA SER A 114 -18.50 -20.33 -52.02
C SER A 114 -17.63 -19.48 -52.97
N ALA A 115 -16.37 -19.85 -53.21
CA ALA A 115 -15.40 -19.18 -54.07
C ALA A 115 -15.58 -19.60 -55.52
N ALA A 116 -16.07 -20.81 -55.77
CA ALA A 116 -16.65 -21.14 -57.07
C ALA A 116 -17.87 -20.23 -57.42
N ALA A 117 -18.61 -19.75 -56.41
CA ALA A 117 -19.69 -18.77 -56.58
C ALA A 117 -19.21 -17.31 -56.51
N ALA A 118 -18.10 -17.02 -55.81
CA ALA A 118 -17.54 -15.68 -55.59
C ALA A 118 -16.37 -15.32 -56.51
N ALA A 119 -15.82 -16.25 -57.30
CA ALA A 119 -14.91 -15.95 -58.40
C ALA A 119 -15.55 -15.03 -59.46
N ALA A 120 -16.88 -14.83 -59.37
CA ALA A 120 -17.63 -13.80 -60.09
C ALA A 120 -17.58 -12.38 -59.46
N SER A 121 -17.00 -12.17 -58.27
CA SER A 121 -17.02 -10.87 -57.57
C SER A 121 -16.01 -10.71 -56.42
N GLN A 122 -15.09 -9.73 -56.57
CA GLN A 122 -14.34 -8.98 -55.53
C GLN A 122 -13.27 -9.74 -54.68
N PRO A 123 -12.16 -9.09 -54.25
CA PRO A 123 -11.17 -9.69 -53.35
C PRO A 123 -11.76 -10.13 -52.00
N ASP A 124 -11.32 -11.28 -51.47
CA ASP A 124 -11.90 -11.96 -50.30
C ASP A 124 -11.65 -11.25 -48.97
N GLY A 125 -12.47 -10.25 -48.64
CA GLY A 125 -12.45 -9.55 -47.33
C GLY A 125 -12.72 -10.47 -46.13
N ARG A 126 -13.26 -11.69 -46.35
CA ARG A 126 -13.57 -12.62 -45.26
C ARG A 126 -12.32 -13.23 -44.61
N ALA A 127 -11.17 -13.23 -45.30
CA ALA A 127 -9.93 -13.75 -44.75
C ALA A 127 -9.34 -12.82 -43.67
N ASP A 128 -9.30 -11.52 -43.95
CA ASP A 128 -8.83 -10.51 -43.01
C ASP A 128 -9.74 -10.40 -41.78
N ASP A 129 -11.06 -10.48 -41.99
CA ASP A 129 -12.06 -10.48 -40.91
C ASP A 129 -11.85 -11.66 -39.93
N ARG A 130 -11.45 -12.83 -40.43
CA ARG A 130 -11.15 -14.00 -39.59
C ARG A 130 -9.90 -13.80 -38.76
N ILE A 131 -8.85 -13.22 -39.34
CA ILE A 131 -7.59 -12.94 -38.63
C ILE A 131 -7.85 -11.91 -37.52
N GLU A 132 -8.58 -10.84 -37.83
CA GLU A 132 -8.94 -9.84 -36.81
C GLU A 132 -9.87 -10.41 -35.75
N SER A 133 -10.83 -11.25 -36.12
CA SER A 133 -11.72 -11.93 -35.17
C SER A 133 -10.94 -12.83 -34.20
N ALA A 134 -9.97 -13.60 -34.70
CA ALA A 134 -9.09 -14.42 -33.87
C ALA A 134 -8.24 -13.55 -32.92
N GLY A 135 -7.68 -12.45 -33.41
CA GLY A 135 -6.96 -11.47 -32.60
C GLY A 135 -7.83 -10.92 -31.47
N ARG A 136 -9.03 -10.43 -31.78
CA ARG A 136 -9.99 -9.92 -30.79
C ARG A 136 -10.37 -10.97 -29.75
N ALA A 137 -10.62 -12.21 -30.16
CA ALA A 137 -10.99 -13.27 -29.23
C ALA A 137 -9.84 -13.62 -28.26
N VAL A 138 -8.60 -13.75 -28.77
CA VAL A 138 -7.42 -14.02 -27.93
C VAL A 138 -7.11 -12.83 -27.02
N GLY A 139 -7.20 -11.61 -27.53
CA GLY A 139 -7.01 -10.39 -26.75
C GLY A 139 -8.03 -10.26 -25.62
N ALA A 140 -9.32 -10.49 -25.93
CA ALA A 140 -10.37 -10.47 -24.93
C ALA A 140 -10.17 -11.55 -23.85
N ALA A 141 -9.81 -12.77 -24.23
CA ALA A 141 -9.51 -13.84 -23.28
C ALA A 141 -8.34 -13.46 -22.35
N ALA A 142 -7.24 -12.93 -22.90
CA ALA A 142 -6.09 -12.50 -22.12
C ALA A 142 -6.42 -11.34 -21.15
N GLN A 143 -7.29 -10.40 -21.56
CA GLN A 143 -7.77 -9.33 -20.69
C GLN A 143 -8.66 -9.87 -19.56
N CYS A 144 -9.54 -10.83 -19.85
CA CYS A 144 -10.33 -11.51 -18.83
C CYS A 144 -9.45 -12.25 -17.82
N ASP A 145 -8.42 -12.96 -18.28
CA ASP A 145 -7.46 -13.64 -17.40
C ASP A 145 -6.68 -12.66 -16.52
N ALA A 146 -6.27 -11.50 -17.05
CA ALA A 146 -5.64 -10.44 -16.29
C ALA A 146 -6.60 -9.85 -15.25
N GLN A 147 -7.87 -9.68 -15.59
CA GLN A 147 -8.90 -9.21 -14.66
C GLN A 147 -9.12 -10.22 -13.52
N VAL A 148 -9.26 -11.50 -13.83
CA VAL A 148 -9.44 -12.55 -12.81
C VAL A 148 -8.23 -12.60 -11.88
N ARG A 149 -7.01 -12.57 -12.42
CA ARG A 149 -5.78 -12.52 -11.61
C ARG A 149 -5.72 -11.28 -10.73
N GLY A 150 -6.04 -10.10 -11.27
CA GLY A 150 -6.09 -8.86 -10.51
C GLY A 150 -7.10 -8.91 -9.37
N LEU A 151 -8.31 -9.42 -9.62
CA LEU A 151 -9.36 -9.57 -8.60
C LEU A 151 -8.97 -10.58 -7.52
N GLN A 152 -8.36 -11.71 -7.89
CA GLN A 152 -7.87 -12.70 -6.93
C GLN A 152 -6.74 -12.13 -6.07
N ALA A 153 -5.79 -11.42 -6.66
CA ALA A 153 -4.72 -10.74 -5.93
C ALA A 153 -5.26 -9.67 -4.98
N TYR A 154 -6.28 -8.91 -5.40
CA TYR A 154 -6.96 -7.94 -4.53
C TYR A 154 -7.67 -8.62 -3.36
N ALA A 155 -8.40 -9.71 -3.61
CA ALA A 155 -9.06 -10.48 -2.54
C ALA A 155 -8.06 -11.05 -1.53
N LEU A 156 -6.89 -11.50 -1.99
CA LEU A 156 -5.79 -11.94 -1.12
C LEU A 156 -5.21 -10.78 -0.30
N LEU A 157 -5.04 -9.60 -0.91
CA LEU A 157 -4.58 -8.40 -0.21
C LEU A 157 -5.56 -7.98 0.91
N CYS A 158 -6.87 -8.00 0.64
CA CYS A 158 -7.90 -7.66 1.63
C CYS A 158 -8.02 -8.72 2.74
N SER A 159 -7.92 -10.01 2.42
CA SER A 159 -8.02 -11.09 3.41
C SER A 159 -6.76 -11.25 4.27
N GLY A 160 -5.59 -10.87 3.76
CA GLY A 160 -4.33 -10.85 4.51
C GLY A 160 -4.25 -9.73 5.55
N GLY A 161 -5.03 -8.65 5.40
CA GLY A 161 -5.15 -7.56 6.36
C GLY A 161 -6.18 -7.76 7.47
N ALA A 162 -6.94 -8.87 7.43
CA ALA A 162 -8.04 -9.17 8.35
C ALA A 162 -7.65 -10.10 9.52
N ARG A 163 -6.37 -10.18 9.89
CA ARG A 163 -5.88 -10.94 11.04
C ARG A 163 -5.18 -10.05 12.05
#